data_AF-A0AA50VM08-F1
#
_entry.id   AF-A0AA50VM08-F1
#
_cell.length_a   1.000
_cell.length_b   1.000
_cell.length_c   1.000
_cell.angle_alpha   90.00
_cell.angle_beta   90.00
_cell.angle_gamma   90.00
#
_symmetry.space_group_name_H-M   'P 1'
#
loop_
_entity.id
_entity.type
_entity.pdbx_description
1 polymer ?
#
loop_
_entity_poly.entity_id
_entity_poly.type
_entity_poly.pdbx_seq_one_letter_code
_entity_poly.pdbx_strand_id
1 'polypeptide(L)'
;WQVETRIHVNGGEYIGFIKEDGSFTIYNIPSGSYVVEIVNPDYMYEPVRVEINSKGKYRARKVNYIQTSQVIQVPYPLRMKALSRFRYFQQREQWRLTDFLFNPMVIMMVLPLVLIMILPKMMNDPETKEDLKQISNMAKMSELPEMSEMITSLFSG
;
A
#
# COMPACT_ATOMS: atom_id res chain seq x y z
N TRP A 1 -3.43 26.61 0.23
CA TRP A 1 -4.45 25.54 0.26
C TRP A 1 -5.82 25.99 -0.24
N GLN A 2 -6.61 26.84 0.44
CA GLN A 2 -7.96 27.24 -0.04
C GLN A 2 -7.96 27.86 -1.45
N VAL A 3 -7.03 28.80 -1.73
CA VAL A 3 -6.89 29.48 -3.03
C VAL A 3 -6.56 28.50 -4.17
N GLU A 4 -5.88 27.40 -3.84
CA GLU A 4 -5.45 26.38 -4.79
C GLU A 4 -6.46 25.23 -4.90
N THR A 5 -7.49 25.23 -4.06
CA THR A 5 -8.53 24.20 -4.07
C THR A 5 -9.75 24.69 -4.84
N ARG A 6 -10.18 23.90 -5.81
CA ARG A 6 -11.44 24.12 -6.54
C ARG A 6 -12.34 22.92 -6.38
N ILE A 7 -13.64 23.15 -6.48
CA ILE A 7 -14.63 22.08 -6.42
C ILE A 7 -15.19 21.93 -7.82
N HIS A 8 -14.91 20.79 -8.43
CA HIS A 8 -15.38 20.47 -9.76
C HIS A 8 -16.63 19.61 -9.65
N VAL A 9 -17.61 19.92 -10.48
CA VAL A 9 -18.78 19.08 -10.72
C VAL A 9 -18.70 18.60 -12.16
N ASN A 10 -18.77 17.28 -12.35
CA ASN A 10 -18.73 16.62 -13.65
C ASN A 10 -17.53 17.04 -14.51
N GLY A 11 -16.32 16.93 -13.95
CA GLY A 11 -15.09 17.31 -14.65
C GLY A 11 -14.88 18.83 -14.83
N GLY A 12 -15.65 19.66 -14.12
CA GLY A 12 -15.54 21.11 -14.17
C GLY A 12 -16.62 21.82 -14.99
N GLU A 13 -17.69 21.11 -15.36
CA GLU A 13 -18.90 21.71 -15.94
C GLU A 13 -19.47 22.80 -15.02
N TYR A 14 -19.47 22.56 -13.71
CA TYR A 14 -19.69 23.59 -12.69
C TYR A 14 -18.49 23.66 -11.77
N ILE A 15 -18.13 24.88 -11.39
CA ILE A 15 -16.99 25.16 -10.53
C ILE A 15 -17.49 25.88 -9.27
N GLY A 16 -17.15 25.31 -8.12
CA GLY A 16 -17.37 25.88 -6.80
C GLY A 16 -16.07 26.30 -6.13
N PHE A 17 -16.20 27.19 -5.15
CA PHE A 17 -15.10 27.67 -4.32
C PHE A 17 -15.35 27.34 -2.85
N ILE A 18 -14.26 27.20 -2.11
CA ILE A 18 -14.28 26.95 -0.67
C ILE A 18 -14.31 28.30 0.05
N LYS A 19 -15.16 28.40 1.08
CA LYS A 19 -15.25 29.55 1.99
C LYS A 19 -14.17 29.48 3.07
N GLU A 20 -13.98 30.57 3.82
CA GLU A 20 -12.98 30.64 4.90
C GLU A 20 -13.17 29.55 5.97
N ASP A 21 -14.42 29.16 6.25
CA ASP A 21 -14.78 28.09 7.19
C ASP A 21 -14.56 26.66 6.64
N GLY A 22 -14.06 26.53 5.42
CA GLY A 22 -13.85 25.25 4.74
C GLY A 22 -15.11 24.64 4.13
N SER A 23 -16.26 25.30 4.26
CA SER A 23 -17.50 24.88 3.61
C SER A 23 -17.54 25.30 2.15
N PHE A 24 -18.46 24.71 1.38
CA PHE A 24 -18.70 25.11 0.01
C PHE A 24 -20.16 24.97 -0.37
N THR A 25 -20.56 25.70 -1.41
CA THR A 25 -21.91 25.61 -1.96
C THR A 25 -21.82 25.89 -3.45
N ILE A 26 -22.53 25.10 -4.26
CA ILE A 26 -22.62 25.28 -5.70
C ILE A 26 -24.09 25.48 -6.02
N TYR A 27 -24.38 26.59 -6.68
CA TYR A 27 -25.75 27.01 -6.99
C TYR A 27 -26.11 26.65 -8.43
N ASN A 28 -27.40 26.69 -8.73
CA ASN A 28 -27.96 26.53 -10.07
C ASN A 28 -27.60 25.21 -10.77
N ILE A 29 -27.46 24.12 -10.00
CA ILE A 29 -27.30 22.77 -10.56
C ILE A 29 -28.69 22.18 -10.86
N PRO A 30 -29.00 21.81 -12.13
CA PRO A 30 -30.27 21.20 -12.48
C PRO A 30 -30.39 19.76 -11.93
N SER A 31 -31.59 19.19 -11.96
CA SER A 31 -31.78 17.77 -11.57
C SER A 31 -30.97 16.84 -12.46
N GLY A 32 -30.24 15.90 -11.86
CA GLY A 32 -29.30 15.02 -12.57
C GLY A 32 -28.41 14.21 -11.64
N SER A 33 -27.50 13.43 -12.21
CA SER A 33 -26.46 12.70 -11.48
C SER A 33 -25.09 13.30 -11.80
N TYR A 34 -24.43 13.82 -10.78
CA TYR A 34 -23.15 14.52 -10.93
C TYR A 34 -22.07 13.86 -10.10
N VAL A 35 -20.83 13.97 -10.55
CA VAL A 35 -19.65 13.60 -9.75
C VAL A 35 -19.04 14.89 -9.22
N VAL A 36 -18.93 14.99 -7.90
CA VAL A 36 -18.33 16.13 -7.20
C VAL A 36 -16.93 15.73 -6.75
N GLU A 37 -15.96 16.57 -7.10
CA GLU A 37 -14.54 16.34 -6.90
C GLU A 37 -13.90 17.58 -6.27
N ILE A 38 -12.99 17.37 -5.33
CA ILE A 38 -12.14 18.45 -4.80
C ILE A 38 -10.79 18.34 -5.50
N VAL A 39 -10.48 19.38 -6.28
CA VAL A 39 -9.23 19.50 -7.02
C VAL A 39 -8.27 20.35 -6.20
N ASN A 40 -7.15 19.76 -5.79
CA ASN A 40 -6.08 20.45 -5.09
C ASN A 40 -4.73 19.91 -5.60
N PRO A 41 -3.70 20.76 -5.78
CA PRO A 41 -2.40 20.30 -6.28
C PRO A 41 -1.64 19.41 -5.28
N ASP A 42 -1.79 19.59 -3.97
CA ASP A 42 -1.04 18.81 -2.98
C ASP A 42 -1.80 17.59 -2.49
N TYR A 43 -3.13 17.64 -2.42
CA TYR A 43 -3.94 16.64 -1.74
C TYR A 43 -4.95 15.97 -2.66
N MET A 44 -5.06 14.66 -2.51
CA MET A 44 -6.05 13.83 -3.18
C MET A 44 -7.30 13.67 -2.32
N TYR A 45 -8.47 13.82 -2.92
CA TYR A 45 -9.77 13.64 -2.28
C TYR A 45 -10.56 12.54 -2.99
N GLU A 46 -11.42 11.84 -2.27
CA GLU A 46 -12.32 10.86 -2.87
C GLU A 46 -13.48 11.56 -3.58
N PRO A 47 -13.79 11.24 -4.86
CA PRO A 47 -14.92 11.82 -5.55
C PRO A 47 -16.23 11.23 -5.03
N VAL A 48 -17.29 12.04 -5.01
CA VAL A 48 -18.62 11.64 -4.54
C VAL A 48 -19.66 11.87 -5.62
N ARG A 49 -20.52 10.87 -5.88
CA ARG A 49 -21.65 11.03 -6.78
C ARG A 49 -22.84 11.61 -6.02
N VAL A 50 -23.36 12.73 -6.51
CA VAL A 50 -24.56 13.39 -5.97
C VAL A 50 -25.67 13.32 -7.02
N GLU A 51 -26.80 12.77 -6.61
CA GLU A 51 -28.00 12.68 -7.43
C GLU A 51 -29.04 13.66 -6.89
N ILE A 52 -29.57 14.50 -7.80
CA ILE A 52 -30.55 15.53 -7.51
C ILE A 52 -31.83 15.16 -8.26
N ASN A 53 -32.89 14.85 -7.53
CA ASN A 53 -34.21 14.59 -8.12
C ASN A 53 -34.85 15.92 -8.55
N SER A 54 -35.78 15.89 -9.51
CA SER A 54 -36.60 17.03 -9.94
C SER A 54 -37.39 17.70 -8.80
N LYS A 55 -37.60 17.01 -7.67
CA LYS A 55 -38.20 17.55 -6.43
C LYS A 55 -37.19 18.24 -5.50
N GLY A 56 -35.92 18.36 -5.88
CA GLY A 56 -34.85 18.95 -5.04
C GLY A 56 -34.36 18.05 -3.91
N LYS A 57 -34.70 16.75 -3.91
CA LYS A 57 -34.11 15.78 -2.97
C LYS A 57 -32.73 15.35 -3.45
N TYR A 58 -31.77 15.33 -2.54
CA TYR A 58 -30.39 14.93 -2.81
C TYR A 58 -30.10 13.53 -2.25
N ARG A 59 -29.31 12.76 -2.99
CA ARG A 59 -28.71 11.51 -2.51
C ARG A 59 -27.24 11.50 -2.90
N ALA A 60 -26.36 11.31 -1.92
CA ALA A 60 -24.93 11.21 -2.15
C ALA A 60 -24.47 9.74 -1.98
N ARG A 61 -23.59 9.27 -2.87
CA ARG A 61 -23.00 7.93 -2.81
C ARG A 61 -21.55 7.91 -3.30
N LYS A 62 -20.79 6.91 -2.88
CA LYS A 62 -19.43 6.67 -3.37
C LYS A 62 -19.44 6.42 -4.89
N VAL A 63 -18.46 6.95 -5.60
CA VAL A 63 -18.31 6.74 -7.04
C VAL A 63 -17.75 5.34 -7.29
N ASN A 64 -18.44 4.56 -8.12
CA ASN A 64 -17.96 3.29 -8.65
C ASN A 64 -18.29 3.21 -10.13
N TYR A 65 -17.26 3.15 -10.99
CA TYR A 65 -17.42 3.09 -12.44
C TYR A 65 -17.59 1.65 -12.97
N ILE A 66 -17.22 0.65 -12.17
CA ILE A 66 -17.30 -0.77 -12.55
C ILE A 66 -18.66 -1.35 -12.17
N GLN A 67 -19.08 -1.15 -10.92
CA GLN A 67 -20.37 -1.63 -10.40
C GLN A 67 -21.29 -0.45 -10.12
N THR A 68 -21.98 0.02 -11.16
CA THR A 68 -22.87 1.19 -11.07
C THR A 68 -24.11 0.96 -10.22
N SER A 69 -24.53 -0.30 -10.05
CA SER A 69 -25.65 -0.75 -9.21
C SER A 69 -25.32 -0.75 -7.71
N GLN A 70 -24.04 -0.78 -7.35
CA GLN A 70 -23.63 -0.72 -5.96
C GLN A 70 -23.89 0.68 -5.40
N VAL A 71 -24.70 0.75 -4.35
CA VAL A 71 -25.05 2.02 -3.70
C VAL A 71 -24.48 2.01 -2.28
N ILE A 72 -23.35 2.68 -2.10
CA ILE A 72 -22.81 3.00 -0.78
C ILE A 72 -23.14 4.45 -0.50
N GLN A 73 -24.18 4.68 0.31
CA GLN A 73 -24.63 6.03 0.63
C GLN A 73 -23.60 6.75 1.50
N VAL A 74 -23.36 8.02 1.21
CA VAL A 74 -22.52 8.90 2.02
C VAL A 74 -23.37 10.04 2.61
N PRO A 75 -23.00 10.59 3.77
CA PRO A 75 -23.76 11.65 4.40
C PRO A 75 -23.78 12.92 3.54
N TYR A 76 -24.91 13.63 3.62
CA TYR A 76 -25.08 14.96 3.06
C TYR A 76 -25.45 15.95 4.19
N PRO A 77 -24.89 17.17 4.27
CA PRO A 77 -23.89 17.77 3.38
C PRO A 77 -22.57 16.99 3.29
N LEU A 78 -21.88 17.12 2.15
CA LEU A 78 -20.67 16.37 1.88
C LEU A 78 -19.55 16.73 2.87
N ARG A 79 -18.96 15.72 3.50
CA ARG A 79 -17.79 15.85 4.38
C ARG A 79 -16.59 15.15 3.75
N MET A 80 -15.94 15.84 2.83
CA MET A 80 -14.83 15.28 2.05
C MET A 80 -13.52 15.50 2.81
N LYS A 81 -12.79 14.42 3.09
CA LYS A 81 -11.48 14.46 3.74
C LYS A 81 -10.38 14.16 2.72
N ALA A 82 -9.21 14.75 2.91
CA ALA A 82 -8.04 14.40 2.12
C ALA A 82 -7.64 12.94 2.43
N LEU A 83 -7.45 12.15 1.38
CA LEU A 83 -7.00 10.75 1.47
C LEU A 83 -5.49 10.69 1.69
N SER A 84 -4.72 11.38 0.83
CA SER A 84 -3.27 11.39 0.87
C SER A 84 -2.71 12.61 0.14
N ARG A 85 -1.41 12.84 0.28
CA ARG A 85 -0.68 13.86 -0.49
C ARG A 85 -0.26 13.28 -1.84
N PHE A 86 -0.45 14.04 -2.93
CA PHE A 86 0.06 13.68 -4.25
C PHE A 86 1.58 13.53 -4.22
N ARG A 87 2.06 12.39 -4.74
CA ARG A 87 3.48 12.14 -4.99
C ARG A 87 3.71 12.19 -6.49
N TYR A 88 3.90 13.40 -7.02
CA TYR A 88 4.18 13.61 -8.44
C TYR A 88 5.48 12.97 -8.91
N PHE A 89 6.44 12.86 -7.99
CA PHE A 89 7.77 12.35 -8.28
C PHE A 89 7.97 10.99 -7.61
N GLN A 90 8.46 10.04 -8.41
CA GLN A 90 9.00 8.80 -7.88
C GLN A 90 10.38 9.08 -7.29
N GLN A 91 10.61 8.60 -6.07
CA GLN A 91 11.95 8.66 -5.49
C GLN A 91 12.88 7.75 -6.28
N ARG A 92 14.03 8.26 -6.70
CA ARG A 92 15.05 7.45 -7.35
C ARG A 92 15.56 6.41 -6.36
N GLU A 93 15.82 5.20 -6.86
CA GLU A 93 16.53 4.19 -6.10
C GLU A 93 17.89 4.74 -5.71
N GLN A 94 18.17 4.71 -4.41
CA GLN A 94 19.44 5.14 -3.86
C GLN A 94 20.24 3.88 -3.55
N TRP A 95 21.56 3.96 -3.69
CA TRP A 95 22.44 2.93 -3.18
C TRP A 95 22.32 2.89 -1.66
N ARG A 96 21.59 1.90 -1.14
CA ARG A 96 21.52 1.63 0.28
C ARG A 96 22.41 0.43 0.57
N LEU A 97 23.40 0.62 1.43
CA LEU A 97 24.29 -0.46 1.89
C LEU A 97 23.47 -1.63 2.49
N THR A 98 22.32 -1.33 3.10
CA THR A 98 21.38 -2.35 3.58
C THR A 98 20.82 -3.19 2.43
N ASP A 99 20.47 -2.57 1.31
CA ASP A 99 19.85 -3.29 0.18
C ASP A 99 20.89 -4.19 -0.51
N PHE A 100 22.17 -3.81 -0.46
CA PHE A 100 23.29 -4.68 -0.86
C PHE A 100 23.51 -5.83 0.13
N LEU A 101 23.60 -5.55 1.44
CA LEU A 101 23.84 -6.58 2.46
C LEU A 101 22.69 -7.59 2.54
N PHE A 102 21.45 -7.12 2.44
CA PHE A 102 20.24 -7.95 2.45
C PHE A 102 19.85 -8.47 1.06
N ASN A 103 20.72 -8.32 0.07
CA ASN A 103 20.52 -8.96 -1.21
C ASN A 103 20.64 -10.49 -1.02
N PRO A 104 19.63 -11.29 -1.44
CA PRO A 104 19.65 -12.73 -1.26
C PRO A 104 20.90 -13.38 -1.85
N MET A 105 21.44 -12.85 -2.96
CA MET A 105 22.67 -13.36 -3.57
C MET A 105 23.90 -13.12 -2.69
N VAL A 106 23.99 -11.95 -2.04
CA VAL A 106 25.12 -11.59 -1.17
C VAL A 106 25.08 -12.40 0.12
N ILE A 107 23.90 -12.54 0.74
CA ILE A 107 23.73 -13.38 1.94
C ILE A 107 24.12 -14.82 1.64
N MET A 108 23.60 -15.39 0.54
CA MET A 108 23.88 -16.78 0.17
C MET A 108 25.36 -17.03 -0.14
N MET A 109 26.12 -16.02 -0.56
CA MET A 109 27.55 -16.15 -0.79
C MET A 109 28.36 -15.99 0.50
N VAL A 110 28.04 -15.00 1.33
CA VAL A 110 28.84 -14.64 2.52
C VAL A 110 28.57 -15.58 3.69
N LEU A 111 27.30 -15.95 3.93
CA LEU A 111 26.90 -16.78 5.06
C LEU A 111 27.62 -18.14 5.09
N PRO A 112 27.71 -18.92 3.99
CA PRO A 112 28.44 -20.19 3.99
C PRO A 112 29.94 -20.01 4.26
N LEU A 113 30.57 -18.96 3.72
CA LEU A 113 32.00 -18.69 3.95
C LEU A 113 32.29 -18.38 5.43
N VAL A 114 31.42 -17.59 6.07
CA VAL A 114 31.52 -17.29 7.51
C VAL A 114 31.34 -18.57 8.33
N LEU A 115 30.36 -19.41 7.99
CA LEU A 115 30.17 -20.71 8.64
C LEU A 115 31.40 -21.60 8.48
N ILE A 116 31.96 -21.73 7.27
CA ILE A 116 33.16 -22.54 7.02
C ILE A 116 34.37 -22.02 7.82
N MET A 117 34.45 -20.71 8.09
CA MET A 117 35.54 -20.14 8.90
C MET A 117 35.34 -20.32 10.41
N ILE A 118 34.10 -20.27 10.90
CA ILE A 118 33.76 -20.32 12.33
C ILE A 118 33.55 -21.75 12.81
N LEU A 119 32.92 -22.62 12.00
CA LEU A 119 32.66 -24.01 12.34
C LEU A 119 33.91 -24.77 12.80
N PRO A 120 35.10 -24.67 12.17
CA PRO A 120 36.31 -25.35 12.65
C PRO A 120 36.76 -24.84 14.02
N LYS A 121 36.55 -23.55 14.32
CA LYS A 121 36.93 -22.96 15.61
C LYS A 121 35.99 -23.43 16.72
N MET A 122 34.69 -23.43 16.46
CA MET A 122 33.68 -23.97 17.40
C MET A 122 33.83 -25.48 17.57
N MET A 123 34.12 -26.21 16.49
CA MET A 123 34.41 -27.63 16.53
C MET A 123 35.72 -27.97 17.23
N ASN A 124 36.57 -27.02 17.64
CA ASN A 124 37.72 -27.33 18.47
C ASN A 124 37.36 -27.41 19.96
N ASP A 125 36.26 -26.78 20.38
CA ASP A 125 35.75 -26.84 21.75
C ASP A 125 35.04 -28.19 22.00
N PRO A 126 35.39 -28.92 23.09
CA PRO A 126 34.86 -30.26 23.35
C PRO A 126 33.35 -30.28 23.60
N GLU A 127 32.80 -29.22 24.18
CA GLU A 127 31.36 -29.05 24.47
C GLU A 127 30.54 -28.96 23.17
N THR A 128 30.99 -28.13 22.22
CA THR A 128 30.32 -27.98 20.93
C THR A 128 30.45 -29.21 20.03
N LYS A 129 31.52 -30.00 20.16
CA LYS A 129 31.63 -31.30 19.48
C LYS A 129 30.57 -32.28 19.96
N GLU A 130 30.24 -32.28 21.24
CA GLU A 130 29.22 -33.16 21.82
C GLU A 130 27.82 -32.72 21.38
N ASP A 131 27.54 -31.41 21.41
CA ASP A 131 26.28 -30.84 20.92
C ASP A 131 26.06 -31.12 19.43
N LEU A 132 27.09 -30.96 18.60
CA LEU A 132 27.01 -31.27 17.16
C LEU A 132 26.80 -32.76 16.91
N LYS A 133 27.38 -33.65 17.73
CA LYS A 133 27.14 -35.10 17.66
C LYS A 133 25.72 -35.45 18.11
N GLN A 134 25.19 -34.79 19.13
CA GLN A 134 23.80 -34.97 19.56
C GLN A 134 22.82 -34.47 18.51
N ILE A 135 23.05 -33.28 17.93
CA ILE A 135 22.26 -32.72 16.83
C ILE A 135 22.35 -33.64 15.60
N SER A 136 23.54 -34.13 15.25
CA SER A 136 23.73 -35.08 14.13
C SER A 136 23.01 -36.42 14.38
N ASN A 137 23.06 -36.94 15.60
CA ASN A 137 22.33 -38.17 15.95
C ASN A 137 20.81 -37.95 15.94
N MET A 138 20.32 -36.79 16.40
CA MET A 138 18.90 -36.41 16.37
C MET A 138 18.40 -36.15 14.94
N ALA A 139 19.24 -35.54 14.11
CA ALA A 139 19.04 -35.29 12.68
C ALA A 139 19.17 -36.55 11.81
N LYS A 140 19.86 -37.60 12.28
CA LYS A 140 19.86 -38.93 11.66
C LYS A 140 18.63 -39.76 12.07
N MET A 141 18.07 -39.46 13.24
CA MET A 141 16.89 -40.14 13.78
C MET A 141 15.58 -39.52 13.29
N SER A 142 15.64 -38.29 12.76
CA SER A 142 14.55 -37.61 12.06
C SER A 142 14.97 -37.55 10.59
N GLU A 143 14.31 -38.28 9.69
CA GLU A 143 14.59 -38.24 8.25
C GLU A 143 14.44 -36.80 7.72
N LEU A 144 15.52 -36.02 7.80
CA LEU A 144 15.58 -34.71 7.18
C LEU A 144 15.74 -34.95 5.68
N PRO A 145 14.80 -34.47 4.84
CA PRO A 145 14.97 -34.57 3.40
C PRO A 145 16.28 -33.86 3.02
N GLU A 146 16.98 -34.44 2.05
CA GLU A 146 18.27 -33.94 1.59
C GLU A 146 18.13 -32.45 1.23
N MET A 147 19.11 -31.60 1.57
CA MET A 147 18.98 -30.14 1.41
C MET A 147 18.60 -29.72 -0.03
N SER A 148 18.88 -30.56 -1.03
CA SER A 148 18.43 -30.38 -2.42
C SER A 148 16.91 -30.48 -2.60
N GLU A 149 16.25 -31.37 -1.86
CA GLU A 149 14.80 -31.57 -1.92
C GLU A 149 14.05 -30.41 -1.26
N MET A 150 14.58 -29.87 -0.16
CA MET A 150 14.00 -28.73 0.56
C MET A 150 14.04 -27.45 -0.29
N ILE A 151 15.16 -27.16 -0.95
CA ILE A 151 15.29 -26.03 -1.88
C ILE A 151 14.33 -26.20 -3.06
N THR A 152 14.23 -27.42 -3.61
CA THR A 152 13.33 -27.69 -4.75
C THR A 152 11.87 -27.44 -4.38
N SER A 153 11.42 -27.87 -3.19
CA SER A 153 10.05 -27.62 -2.72
C SER A 153 9.71 -26.14 -2.47
N LEU A 154 10.70 -25.30 -2.17
CA LEU A 154 10.51 -23.87 -1.89
C LEU A 154 10.36 -23.05 -3.18
N PHE A 155 10.99 -23.51 -4.27
CA PHE A 155 10.96 -22.84 -5.57
C PHE A 155 9.92 -23.41 -6.55
N SER A 156 9.40 -24.61 -6.29
CA SER A 156 8.34 -25.24 -7.10
C SER A 156 6.92 -24.95 -6.62
N GLY A 157 6.75 -23.97 -5.71
CA GLY A 157 5.45 -23.49 -5.21
C GLY A 157 4.91 -22.31 -6.00
#